data_AF-Q2XS91-F1
#
_entry.id   AF-Q2XS91-F1
#
_cell.length_a   1.000
_cell.length_b   1.000
_cell.length_c   1.000
_cell.angle_alpha   90.00
_cell.angle_beta   90.00
_cell.angle_gamma   90.00
#
_symmetry.space_group_name_H-M   'P 1'
#
loop_
_entity.id
_entity.type
_entity.pdbx_description
1 polymer ?
#
loop_
_entity_poly.entity_id
_entity_poly.type
_entity_poly.pdbx_seq_one_letter_code
_entity_poly.pdbx_strand_id
1 'polypeptide(L)'
;ANGYATLVTVLSDDRNLPLIQEALDKYFWRGHIFIDAFLGTLTDYFSANRVGAYKNMWQQWIMEDWVGSFIARLEKFGLKAPRWLPQAQENIHWANHSAAMAAYALWPIAFWRYDAPTERDRE
;
A
#
# COMPACT_ATOMS: atom_id res chain seq x y z
N ALA A 1 -19.04 -3.13 0.16
CA ALA A 1 -20.11 -3.81 0.91
C ALA A 1 -19.76 -5.28 1.20
N ASN A 2 -19.46 -6.09 0.18
CA ASN A 2 -19.26 -7.54 0.35
C ASN A 2 -18.11 -7.91 1.31
N GLY A 3 -16.92 -7.31 1.17
CA GLY A 3 -15.78 -7.62 2.04
C GLY A 3 -16.01 -7.33 3.53
N TYR A 4 -16.68 -6.21 3.84
CA TYR A 4 -17.03 -5.86 5.22
C TYR A 4 -18.04 -6.86 5.81
N ALA A 5 -19.09 -7.20 5.05
CA ALA A 5 -20.08 -8.17 5.49
C ALA A 5 -19.44 -9.54 5.75
N THR A 6 -18.57 -10.01 4.85
CA THR A 6 -17.83 -11.26 5.03
C THR A 6 -17.01 -11.24 6.32
N LEU A 7 -16.23 -10.17 6.55
CA LEU A 7 -15.42 -10.05 7.77
C LEU A 7 -16.28 -10.05 9.03
N VAL A 8 -17.39 -9.31 9.05
CA VAL A 8 -18.32 -9.31 10.18
C VAL A 8 -18.89 -10.71 10.43
N THR A 9 -19.29 -11.43 9.37
CA THR A 9 -19.83 -12.79 9.51
C THR A 9 -18.79 -13.75 10.09
N VAL A 10 -17.55 -13.75 9.58
CA VAL A 10 -16.53 -14.70 10.07
C VAL A 10 -15.97 -14.31 11.44
N LEU A 11 -15.91 -13.01 11.77
CA LEU A 11 -15.48 -12.50 13.07
C LEU A 11 -16.56 -12.61 14.15
N SER A 12 -17.79 -13.02 13.80
CA SER A 12 -18.83 -13.32 14.80
C SER A 12 -18.54 -14.60 15.59
N ASP A 13 -17.56 -15.40 15.14
CA ASP A 13 -17.04 -16.56 15.86
C ASP A 13 -15.61 -16.27 16.33
N ASP A 14 -15.43 -16.13 17.64
CA ASP A 14 -14.17 -15.74 18.27
C ASP A 14 -13.00 -16.69 17.93
N ARG A 15 -13.28 -17.95 17.59
CA ARG A 15 -12.26 -18.93 17.20
C ARG A 15 -11.55 -18.55 15.89
N ASN A 16 -12.22 -17.75 15.05
CA ASN A 16 -11.67 -17.30 13.77
C ASN A 16 -10.76 -16.09 13.92
N LEU A 17 -10.86 -15.32 15.01
CA LEU A 17 -10.08 -14.11 15.22
C LEU A 17 -8.56 -14.29 14.96
N PRO A 18 -7.87 -15.30 15.55
CA PRO A 18 -6.44 -15.47 15.30
C PRO A 18 -6.12 -15.78 13.84
N LEU A 19 -6.96 -16.57 13.16
CA LEU A 19 -6.78 -16.94 11.76
C LEU A 19 -7.00 -15.74 10.83
N ILE A 20 -8.02 -14.93 11.11
CA ILE A 20 -8.32 -13.72 10.34
C ILE A 20 -7.24 -12.66 10.56
N GLN A 21 -6.73 -12.49 11.79
CA GLN A 21 -5.63 -11.57 12.05
C GLN A 21 -4.36 -11.98 11.29
N GLU A 22 -4.01 -13.28 11.30
CA GLU A 22 -2.85 -13.78 10.55
C GLU A 22 -3.02 -13.55 9.03
N ALA A 23 -4.22 -13.83 8.50
CA ALA A 23 -4.52 -13.58 7.10
C ALA A 23 -4.41 -12.09 6.75
N LEU A 24 -4.97 -11.22 7.60
CA LEU A 24 -4.89 -9.77 7.45
C LEU A 24 -3.43 -9.30 7.40
N ASP A 25 -2.61 -9.71 8.36
CA ASP A 25 -1.18 -9.36 8.41
C ASP A 25 -0.43 -9.78 7.14
N LYS A 26 -0.70 -11.00 6.67
CA LYS A 26 -0.05 -11.58 5.49
C LYS A 26 -0.44 -10.87 4.19
N TYR A 27 -1.74 -10.65 3.98
CA TYR A 27 -2.23 -10.05 2.73
C TYR A 27 -1.99 -8.54 2.71
N PHE A 28 -2.02 -7.87 3.86
CA PHE A 28 -1.55 -6.48 3.98
C PHE A 28 -0.09 -6.36 3.52
N TRP A 29 0.81 -7.19 4.06
CA TRP A 29 2.22 -7.13 3.70
C TRP A 29 2.48 -7.42 2.22
N ARG A 30 1.78 -8.42 1.66
CA ARG A 30 1.88 -8.75 0.23
C ARG A 30 1.38 -7.64 -0.67
N GLY A 31 0.28 -6.99 -0.28
CA GLY A 31 -0.22 -5.80 -0.96
C GLY A 31 0.83 -4.69 -0.93
N HIS A 32 1.27 -4.32 0.27
CA HIS A 32 2.25 -3.26 0.50
C HIS A 32 3.52 -3.44 -0.35
N ILE A 33 4.21 -4.58 -0.22
CA ILE A 33 5.54 -4.74 -0.82
C ILE A 33 5.55 -4.65 -2.35
N PHE A 34 4.46 -5.02 -3.00
CA PHE A 34 4.36 -5.00 -4.46
C PHE A 34 3.61 -3.78 -4.97
N ILE A 35 2.38 -3.55 -4.48
CA ILE A 35 1.51 -2.50 -5.00
C ILE A 35 2.09 -1.13 -4.69
N ASP A 36 2.66 -0.93 -3.51
CA ASP A 36 3.12 0.41 -3.14
C ASP A 36 4.39 0.80 -3.89
N ALA A 37 5.31 -0.16 -4.06
CA ALA A 37 6.48 0.04 -4.90
C ALA A 37 6.07 0.34 -6.36
N PHE A 38 5.15 -0.45 -6.92
CA PHE A 38 4.69 -0.30 -8.30
C PHE A 38 3.92 1.00 -8.53
N LEU A 39 2.84 1.23 -7.77
CA LEU A 39 1.97 2.39 -7.91
C LEU A 39 2.71 3.69 -7.56
N GLY A 40 3.61 3.65 -6.58
CA GLY A 40 4.47 4.78 -6.27
C GLY A 40 5.42 5.12 -7.41
N THR A 41 6.01 4.12 -8.09
CA THR A 41 6.83 4.39 -9.28
C THR A 41 6.00 4.99 -10.41
N LEU A 42 4.79 4.46 -10.68
CA LEU A 42 3.92 5.01 -11.71
C LEU A 42 3.53 6.47 -11.43
N THR A 43 3.17 6.76 -10.17
CA THR A 43 2.68 8.07 -9.73
C THR A 43 3.80 9.09 -9.70
N ASP A 44 4.93 8.76 -9.07
CA ASP A 44 6.00 9.73 -8.84
C ASP A 44 6.96 9.85 -10.03
N TYR A 45 7.12 8.83 -10.89
CA TYR A 45 8.13 8.87 -11.95
C TYR A 45 7.57 8.83 -13.37
N PHE A 46 6.48 8.09 -13.61
CA PHE A 46 5.99 7.88 -14.98
C PHE A 46 4.79 8.78 -15.32
N SER A 47 4.36 9.63 -14.40
CA SER A 47 3.26 10.58 -14.62
C SER A 47 3.78 11.97 -14.96
N ALA A 48 3.35 12.51 -16.10
CA ALA A 48 3.74 13.85 -16.55
C ALA A 48 3.10 14.97 -15.74
N ASN A 49 1.88 14.79 -15.22
CA ASN A 49 1.21 15.77 -14.37
C ASN A 49 0.96 15.15 -13.00
N ARG A 50 1.81 15.51 -12.03
CA ARG A 50 1.73 14.97 -10.67
C ARG A 50 0.68 15.73 -9.87
N VAL A 51 -0.22 14.99 -9.23
CA VAL A 51 -1.23 15.54 -8.32
C VAL A 51 -0.67 15.70 -6.90
N GLY A 52 0.31 14.87 -6.54
CA GLY A 52 1.01 14.90 -5.26
C GLY A 52 1.98 13.73 -5.15
N ALA A 53 2.78 13.72 -4.09
CA ALA A 53 3.69 12.61 -3.80
C ALA A 53 2.89 11.37 -3.37
N TYR A 54 3.26 10.20 -3.91
CA TYR A 54 2.62 8.93 -3.58
C TYR A 54 2.58 8.67 -2.06
N LYS A 55 3.62 9.05 -1.32
CA LYS A 55 3.64 8.95 0.15
C LYS A 55 2.46 9.63 0.82
N ASN A 56 2.06 10.82 0.36
CA ASN A 56 0.93 11.56 0.95
C ASN A 56 -0.39 10.86 0.63
N MET A 57 -0.51 10.33 -0.60
CA MET A 57 -1.67 9.54 -1.01
C MET A 57 -1.77 8.25 -0.18
N TRP A 58 -0.65 7.56 0.03
CA TRP A 58 -0.58 6.36 0.86
C TRP A 58 -0.98 6.65 2.31
N GLN A 59 -0.50 7.76 2.88
CA GLN A 59 -0.87 8.18 4.23
C GLN A 59 -2.39 8.34 4.35
N GLN A 60 -3.02 9.04 3.41
CA GLN A 60 -4.47 9.19 3.38
C GLN A 60 -5.18 7.83 3.22
N TRP A 61 -4.83 7.06 2.19
CA TRP A 61 -5.54 5.83 1.86
C TRP A 61 -5.39 4.72 2.90
N ILE A 62 -4.18 4.54 3.43
CA ILE A 62 -3.88 3.44 4.33
C ILE A 62 -4.09 3.85 5.77
N MET A 63 -3.54 4.98 6.22
CA MET A 63 -3.62 5.34 7.64
C MET A 63 -4.97 5.93 8.02
N GLU A 64 -5.49 6.85 7.22
CA GLU A 64 -6.72 7.57 7.57
C GLU A 64 -7.97 6.77 7.16
N ASP A 65 -8.04 6.38 5.89
CA ASP A 65 -9.22 5.72 5.34
C ASP A 65 -9.29 4.23 5.75
N TRP A 66 -8.22 3.47 5.55
CA TRP A 66 -8.26 2.03 5.79
C TRP A 66 -8.07 1.66 7.27
N VAL A 67 -6.98 2.09 7.92
CA VAL A 67 -6.77 1.80 9.35
C VAL A 67 -7.74 2.61 10.21
N GLY A 68 -7.74 3.93 10.05
CA GLY A 68 -8.50 4.87 10.88
C GLY A 68 -10.02 4.73 10.75
N SER A 69 -10.53 4.28 9.61
CA SER A 69 -11.99 4.13 9.42
C SER A 69 -12.45 2.69 9.23
N PHE A 70 -11.81 1.89 8.38
CA PHE A 70 -12.28 0.53 8.10
C PHE A 70 -11.92 -0.47 9.20
N ILE A 71 -10.64 -0.56 9.58
CA ILE A 71 -10.17 -1.48 10.63
C ILE A 71 -10.69 -1.06 12.00
N ALA A 72 -10.71 0.24 12.31
CA ALA A 72 -11.28 0.78 13.54
C ALA A 72 -12.72 0.27 13.82
N ARG A 73 -13.56 0.13 12.79
CA ARG A 73 -14.93 -0.40 12.92
C ARG A 73 -14.98 -1.90 13.27
N LEU A 74 -13.90 -2.64 13.04
CA LEU A 74 -13.77 -4.06 13.31
C LEU A 74 -13.07 -4.35 14.66
N GLU A 75 -12.50 -3.33 15.32
CA GLU A 75 -11.84 -3.48 16.63
C GLU A 75 -12.79 -4.01 17.72
N LYS A 76 -14.09 -3.75 17.60
CA LYS A 76 -15.11 -4.32 18.49
C LYS A 76 -15.16 -5.86 18.48
N PHE A 77 -14.61 -6.50 17.45
CA PHE A 77 -14.46 -7.96 17.35
C PHE A 77 -13.06 -8.44 17.79
N GLY A 78 -12.23 -7.55 18.36
CA GLY A 78 -10.86 -7.86 18.79
C GLY A 78 -9.80 -7.82 17.67
N LEU A 79 -10.19 -7.47 16.43
CA LEU A 79 -9.25 -7.31 15.32
C LEU A 79 -8.36 -6.08 15.54
N LYS A 80 -7.07 -6.19 15.20
CA LYS A 80 -6.08 -5.11 15.34
C LYS A 80 -5.55 -4.69 13.98
N ALA A 81 -4.99 -3.47 13.93
CA ALA A 81 -4.20 -3.03 12.80
C ALA A 81 -3.10 -4.05 12.45
N PRO A 82 -2.71 -4.18 11.17
CA PRO A 82 -1.74 -5.18 10.77
C PRO A 82 -0.42 -5.03 11.51
N ARG A 83 0.16 -6.16 11.92
CA ARG A 83 1.43 -6.18 12.66
C ARG A 83 2.56 -5.42 11.96
N TRP A 84 2.60 -5.48 10.62
CA TRP A 84 3.66 -4.91 9.79
C TRP A 84 3.41 -3.47 9.36
N LEU A 85 2.36 -2.82 9.86
CA LEU A 85 2.01 -1.46 9.46
C LEU A 85 3.14 -0.45 9.72
N PRO A 86 3.87 -0.45 10.86
CA PRO A 86 4.97 0.49 11.07
C PRO A 86 6.12 0.32 10.07
N GLN A 87 6.43 -0.92 9.71
CA GLN A 87 7.45 -1.22 8.70
C GLN A 87 6.98 -0.78 7.31
N ALA A 88 5.69 -0.95 7.02
CA ALA A 88 5.11 -0.46 5.78
C ALA A 88 5.24 1.07 5.68
N GLN A 89 4.92 1.80 6.76
CA GLN A 89 5.11 3.25 6.81
C GLN A 89 6.54 3.67 6.49
N GLU A 90 7.54 3.01 7.09
CA GLU A 90 8.95 3.31 6.83
C GLU A 90 9.33 3.04 5.36
N ASN A 91 8.90 1.91 4.81
CA ASN A 91 9.20 1.51 3.43
C ASN A 91 8.69 2.52 2.38
N ILE A 92 7.55 3.18 2.64
CA ILE A 92 6.97 4.15 1.71
C ILE A 92 7.87 5.36 1.46
N HIS A 93 8.85 5.62 2.33
CA HIS A 93 9.79 6.71 2.12
C HIS A 93 10.80 6.45 1.00
N TRP A 94 10.99 5.20 0.57
CA TRP A 94 12.11 4.85 -0.32
C TRP A 94 11.84 3.71 -1.31
N ALA A 95 10.86 2.84 -1.05
CA ALA A 95 10.66 1.61 -1.83
C ALA A 95 10.32 1.89 -3.29
N ASN A 96 9.43 2.84 -3.56
CA ASN A 96 9.05 3.25 -4.91
C ASN A 96 10.19 3.96 -5.65
N HIS A 97 11.04 4.73 -4.95
CA HIS A 97 12.22 5.36 -5.54
C HIS A 97 13.25 4.30 -5.96
N SER A 98 13.46 3.28 -5.11
CA SER A 98 14.35 2.15 -5.43
C SER A 98 13.81 1.31 -6.59
N ALA A 99 12.49 1.07 -6.63
CA ALA A 99 11.84 0.39 -7.74
C ALA A 99 11.96 1.18 -9.05
N ALA A 100 11.85 2.51 -9.01
CA ALA A 100 12.06 3.37 -10.17
C ALA A 100 13.49 3.27 -10.70
N MET A 101 14.50 3.30 -9.81
CA MET A 101 15.90 3.11 -10.21
C MET A 101 16.12 1.78 -10.93
N ALA A 102 15.56 0.70 -10.39
CA ALA A 102 15.62 -0.62 -11.01
C ALA A 102 14.90 -0.65 -12.37
N ALA A 103 13.74 -0.01 -12.47
CA ALA A 103 13.01 0.10 -13.73
C ALA A 103 13.87 0.80 -14.80
N TYR A 104 14.40 1.99 -14.52
CA TYR A 104 15.27 2.69 -15.48
C TYR A 104 16.52 1.89 -15.87
N ALA A 105 17.15 1.19 -14.93
CA ALA A 105 18.31 0.33 -15.22
C ALA A 105 17.95 -0.86 -16.12
N LEU A 106 16.75 -1.41 -15.96
CA LEU A 106 16.25 -2.59 -16.67
C LEU A 106 15.31 -2.24 -17.83
N TRP A 107 15.35 -1.00 -18.33
CA TRP A 107 14.50 -0.59 -19.45
C TRP A 107 14.57 -1.49 -20.69
N PRO A 108 15.72 -2.10 -21.09
CA PRO A 108 15.77 -2.91 -22.30
C PRO A 108 14.93 -4.18 -22.25
N ILE A 109 14.56 -4.64 -21.04
CA ILE A 109 13.73 -5.83 -20.84
C ILE A 109 12.25 -5.48 -20.61
N ALA A 110 11.90 -4.20 -20.59
CA ALA A 110 10.53 -3.73 -20.44
C ALA A 110 9.83 -3.60 -21.82
N PHE A 111 8.50 -3.70 -21.82
CA PHE A 111 7.66 -3.55 -23.02
C PHE A 111 6.98 -2.17 -23.12
N TRP A 112 7.30 -1.26 -22.21
CA TRP A 112 6.79 0.11 -22.18
C TRP A 112 7.95 1.11 -22.17
N ARG A 113 7.65 2.34 -22.59
CA ARG A 113 8.58 3.47 -22.55
C ARG A 113 8.25 4.36 -21.37
N TYR A 114 9.29 4.90 -20.74
CA TYR A 114 9.22 5.95 -19.74
C TYR A 114 10.36 6.92 -19.97
N ASP A 115 10.08 8.21 -19.79
CA ASP A 115 11.05 9.29 -19.96
C ASP A 115 11.82 9.52 -18.66
N ALA A 116 13.09 9.92 -18.77
CA ALA A 116 13.90 10.25 -17.60
C ALA A 116 13.37 11.51 -16.88
N PRO A 117 13.49 11.60 -15.53
CA PRO A 117 13.02 12.77 -14.79
C PRO A 117 13.69 14.07 -15.25
N THR A 118 12.86 15.06 -15.55
CA THR A 118 13.30 16.41 -15.95
C THR A 118 13.68 17.25 -14.72
N GLU A 119 14.09 18.50 -14.90
CA GLU A 119 14.41 19.40 -13.78
C GLU A 119 13.16 19.74 -12.96
N ARG A 120 12.04 20.00 -13.64
CA ARG A 120 10.73 20.26 -13.02
C ARG A 120 10.27 19.13 -12.10
N ASP A 121 10.74 17.91 -12.36
CA ASP A 121 10.37 16.71 -11.63
C ASP A 121 11.18 16.51 -10.35
N ARG A 122 12.23 17.31 -10.13
CA ARG A 122 13.16 17.25 -8.99
C ARG A 122 12.96 18.39 -7.99
N GLU A 123 12.25 19.44 -8.39
CA GLU A 123 11.79 20.54 -7.53
C GLU A 123 10.67 20.07 -6.59
#